data_AF-A0A935LWV7-F1
#
_entry.id   AF-A0A935LWV7-F1
#
_cell.length_a   1.000
_cell.length_b   1.000
_cell.length_c   1.000
_cell.angle_alpha   90.00
_cell.angle_beta   90.00
_cell.angle_gamma   90.00
#
_symmetry.space_group_name_H-M   'P 1'
#
loop_
_entity.id
_entity.type
_entity.pdbx_description
1 polymer ?
#
loop_
_entity_poly.entity_id
_entity_poly.type
_entity_poly.pdbx_seq_one_letter_code
_entity_poly.pdbx_strand_id
1 'polypeptide(L)' 'MTKQEYLEAAEKRYDELKRLNLITDFYDYETEFVKIWNNSAEKFWKRILETSAKISEKKTSRLSVGNHK' A
#
# COMPACT_ATOMS: atom_id res chain seq x y z
N MET A 1 -24.36 -5.00 -16.08
CA MET A 1 -23.35 -4.94 -17.15
C MET A 1 -23.95 -5.54 -18.41
N THR A 2 -24.35 -4.71 -19.35
CA THR A 2 -24.84 -5.12 -20.68
C THR A 2 -23.66 -5.43 -21.60
N LYS A 3 -23.91 -6.08 -22.74
CA LYS A 3 -22.87 -6.39 -23.74
C LYS A 3 -22.15 -5.13 -24.25
N GLN A 4 -22.88 -4.04 -24.37
CA GLN A 4 -22.35 -2.74 -24.80
C GLN A 4 -21.39 -2.17 -23.74
N GLU A 5 -21.81 -2.18 -22.48
CA GLU A 5 -20.99 -1.70 -21.34
C GLU A 5 -19.70 -2.52 -21.17
N TYR A 6 -19.74 -3.83 -21.48
CA TYR A 6 -18.57 -4.69 -21.44
C TYR A 6 -17.56 -4.35 -22.55
N LEU A 7 -18.04 -4.10 -23.76
CA LEU A 7 -17.18 -3.76 -24.90
C LEU A 7 -16.49 -2.41 -24.71
N GLU A 8 -17.21 -1.40 -24.22
CA GLU A 8 -16.63 -0.10 -23.89
C GLU A 8 -15.56 -0.19 -22.79
N ALA A 9 -15.80 -1.01 -21.75
CA ALA A 9 -14.82 -1.25 -20.70
C ALA A 9 -13.58 -2.03 -21.20
N ALA A 10 -13.76 -2.95 -22.15
CA ALA A 10 -12.67 -3.72 -22.74
C ALA A 10 -11.79 -2.87 -23.66
N GLU A 11 -12.41 -2.01 -24.48
CA GLU A 11 -11.71 -1.08 -25.38
C GLU A 11 -10.87 -0.07 -24.61
N LYS A 12 -11.43 0.52 -23.55
CA LYS A 12 -10.69 1.44 -22.68
C LYS A 12 -9.45 0.79 -22.03
N ARG A 13 -9.57 -0.47 -21.59
CA ARG A 13 -8.45 -1.23 -21.02
C ARG A 13 -7.40 -1.59 -22.06
N TYR A 14 -7.82 -1.89 -23.29
CA TYR A 14 -6.91 -2.20 -24.38
C TYR A 14 -6.03 -0.99 -24.74
N ASP A 15 -6.63 0.21 -24.79
CA ASP A 15 -5.89 1.44 -25.04
C ASP A 15 -4.90 1.80 -23.92
N GLU A 16 -5.26 1.54 -22.67
CA GLU A 16 -4.34 1.70 -21.52
C GLU A 16 -3.14 0.75 -21.62
N LEU A 17 -3.36 -0.53 -21.94
CA LEU A 17 -2.29 -1.51 -22.14
C LEU A 17 -1.39 -1.17 -23.33
N LYS A 18 -1.97 -0.66 -24.42
CA LYS A 18 -1.23 -0.23 -25.61
C LYS A 18 -0.35 0.99 -25.31
N ARG A 19 -0.80 1.92 -24.47
CA ARG A 19 0.02 3.05 -23.99
C ARG A 19 1.17 2.60 -23.09
N LEU A 20 0.95 1.58 -22.25
CA LEU A 20 2.02 0.99 -21.44
C LEU A 20 3.08 0.28 -22.31
N ASN A 21 2.70 -0.31 -23.43
CA ASN A 21 3.62 -0.93 -24.40
C ASN A 21 4.42 0.10 -25.24
N LEU A 22 4.11 1.40 -25.13
CA LEU A 22 4.84 2.50 -25.76
C LEU A 22 5.85 3.15 -24.80
N ILE A 23 5.93 2.69 -23.54
CA ILE A 23 6.96 3.12 -22.60
C ILE A 23 8.27 2.46 -23.03
N THR A 24 9.15 3.24 -23.64
CA THR A 24 10.43 2.80 -24.21
C THR A 24 11.56 2.68 -23.19
N ASP A 25 11.29 2.85 -21.90
CA ASP A 25 12.35 2.89 -20.89
C ASP A 25 12.15 1.85 -19.78
N PHE A 26 12.85 0.72 -19.91
CA PHE A 26 12.91 -0.33 -18.89
C PHE A 26 13.55 0.17 -17.57
N TYR A 27 14.35 1.24 -17.60
CA TYR A 27 14.99 1.80 -16.40
C TYR A 27 14.01 2.50 -15.46
N ASP A 28 12.88 2.97 -15.97
CA ASP A 28 11.83 3.57 -15.13
C ASP A 28 11.07 2.51 -14.33
N TYR A 29 10.99 1.27 -14.81
CA TYR A 29 10.30 0.20 -14.07
C TYR A 29 11.01 -0.14 -12.76
N GLU A 30 12.32 -0.40 -12.78
CA GLU A 30 13.07 -0.73 -11.55
C GLU A 30 13.09 0.45 -10.58
N THR A 31 13.22 1.67 -11.10
CA THR A 31 13.22 2.89 -10.29
C THR A 31 11.87 3.13 -9.62
N GLU A 32 10.77 3.01 -10.37
CA GLU A 32 9.41 3.13 -9.83
C GLU A 32 9.07 1.96 -8.89
N PHE A 33 9.54 0.75 -9.20
CA PHE A 33 9.39 -0.41 -8.33
C PHE A 33 10.07 -0.20 -6.96
N VAL A 34 11.32 0.28 -6.95
CA VAL A 34 12.06 0.58 -5.71
C VAL A 34 11.36 1.68 -4.91
N LYS A 35 10.83 2.72 -5.57
CA LYS A 35 10.05 3.78 -4.91
C LYS A 35 8.80 3.22 -4.25
N ILE A 36 8.02 2.41 -4.97
CA ILE A 36 6.78 1.81 -4.46
C ILE A 36 7.08 0.87 -3.28
N TRP A 37 8.13 0.06 -3.40
CA TRP A 37 8.58 -0.86 -2.36
C TRP A 37 8.97 -0.11 -1.08
N ASN A 38 9.82 0.92 -1.18
CA ASN A 38 10.27 1.69 -0.03
C ASN A 38 9.11 2.43 0.66
N ASN A 39 8.19 3.02 -0.11
CA ASN A 39 7.03 3.70 0.46
C ASN A 39 6.12 2.72 1.23
N SER A 40 5.95 1.51 0.69
CA SER A 40 5.15 0.44 1.31
C SER A 40 5.82 -0.08 2.58
N ALA A 41 7.14 -0.29 2.54
CA ALA A 41 7.93 -0.69 3.70
C ALA A 41 7.87 0.36 4.81
N GLU A 42 8.03 1.65 4.49
CA GLU A 42 7.96 2.74 5.47
C GLU A 42 6.59 2.79 6.16
N LYS A 43 5.50 2.67 5.40
CA LYS A 43 4.14 2.61 5.96
C LYS A 43 3.95 1.40 6.86
N PHE A 44 4.44 0.23 6.45
CA PHE A 44 4.37 -0.99 7.24
C PHE A 44 5.14 -0.84 8.57
N TRP A 45 6.36 -0.33 8.51
CA TRP A 45 7.20 -0.11 9.69
C TRP A 45 6.59 0.93 10.64
N LYS A 46 6.08 2.05 10.12
CA LYS A 46 5.35 3.05 10.94
C LYS A 46 4.16 2.42 11.65
N ARG A 47 3.36 1.62 10.94
CA ARG A 47 2.19 0.95 11.52
C ARG A 47 2.58 -0.10 12.57
N ILE A 48 3.66 -0.85 12.36
CA ILE A 48 4.22 -1.74 13.40
C ILE A 48 4.65 -0.93 14.62
N LEU A 49 5.37 0.17 14.41
CA LEU A 49 5.89 1.00 15.49
C LEU A 49 4.74 1.61 16.31
N GLU A 50 3.73 2.18 15.66
CA GLU A 50 2.51 2.68 16.31
C GLU A 50 1.76 1.58 17.07
N THR A 51 1.69 0.37 16.51
CA THR A 51 1.04 -0.77 17.18
C THR A 51 1.84 -1.19 18.41
N SER A 52 3.17 -1.21 18.32
CA SER A 52 4.06 -1.52 19.44
C SER A 52 4.00 -0.46 20.54
N ALA A 53 3.90 0.82 20.18
CA ALA A 53 3.73 1.93 21.10
C ALA A 53 2.39 1.82 21.85
N LYS A 54 1.29 1.53 21.13
CA LYS A 54 -0.03 1.28 21.74
C LYS A 54 -0.05 0.08 22.68
N ILE A 55 0.71 -0.98 22.37
CA ILE A 55 0.85 -2.15 23.25
C ILE A 55 1.66 -1.78 24.50
N SER A 56 2.74 -1.00 24.34
CA SER A 56 3.53 -0.47 25.45
C SER A 56 2.68 0.37 26.40
N GLU A 57 1.94 1.35 25.89
CA GLU A 57 1.02 2.20 26.67
C GLU A 57 -0.07 1.39 27.41
N LYS A 58 -0.61 0.35 26.76
CA LYS A 58 -1.57 -0.57 27.41
C LYS A 58 -0.93 -1.40 28.53
N LYS A 59 0.35 -1.76 28.43
CA LYS A 59 1.07 -2.45 29.52
C LYS A 59 1.35 -1.50 30.67
N THR A 60 1.79 -0.28 30.41
CA THR A 60 2.09 0.73 31.44
C THR A 60 0.82 1.13 32.21
N SER A 61 -0.30 1.31 31.52
CA SER A 61 -1.58 1.61 32.16
C SER A 61 -2.13 0.45 33.01
N ARG A 62 -1.95 -0.81 32.59
CA ARG A 62 -2.31 -1.98 33.43
C ARG A 62 -1.43 -2.14 34.67
N LEU A 63 -0.14 -1.84 34.56
CA LEU A 63 0.79 -1.87 35.71
C LEU A 63 0.51 -0.75 36.72
N SER A 64 0.10 0.43 36.24
CA SER A 64 -0.33 1.55 37.09
C SER A 64 -1.60 1.26 37.90
N VAL A 65 -2.55 0.50 37.34
CA VAL A 65 -3.82 0.16 38.03
C VAL A 65 -3.65 -1.02 39.01
N GLY A 66 -2.60 -1.85 38.83
CA GLY A 66 -2.32 -3.01 39.69
C GLY A 66 -1.60 -2.71 41.02
N ASN A 67 -1.06 -1.50 41.20
CA ASN A 67 -0.27 -1.12 42.38
C ASN A 67 -1.08 -0.36 43.46
N HIS A 68 -2.40 -0.31 43.35
CA HIS A 68 -3.28 0.13 44.43
C HIS A 68 -4.05 -1.07 45.01
N LYS A 69 -3.35 -1.90 45.78
CA LYS A 69 -3.93 -2.79 46.79
C LYS A 69 -2.98 -2.94 47.96
#